data_AF-A0AAD3MSN8-F1
#
_entry.id   AF-A0AAD3MSN8-F1
#
_cell.length_a   1.000
_cell.length_b   1.000
_cell.length_c   1.000
_cell.angle_alpha   90.00
_cell.angle_beta   90.00
_cell.angle_gamma   90.00
#
_symmetry.space_group_name_H-M   'P 1'
#
loop_
_entity.id
_entity.type
_entity.pdbx_description
1 polymer ?
#
loop_
_entity_poly.entity_id
_entity_poly.type
_entity_poly.pdbx_seq_one_letter_code
_entity_poly.pdbx_strand_id
1 'polypeptide(L)'
;MFRSLLFLCGFAVAVISSELDRHWDLWKKMHKKVYSRQTTEEIKGALTGTIVPSDLERGPSSSVTVNSSLPVSLDWRDKGLVTEVKMQGSCGSCWAFSAVGALEGQLKKSTGILMSLSSQNLVDCSRKYGNHGCNGGFMTNAFQYVIRNQGIDSDAAYPYTGKRGQCRYNPQYMAANCSSYAMLPEGDEFALKAALAYIGPISVAIDASRPKFVFYRHGVYTDSTCTHNVNHGVLAVGYGNERGHDYWLVKNSWGVNYGDEGYIKMARNRRNQCGITLYACYPIM
;
A
#
# COMPACT_ATOMS: atom_id res chain seq x y z
N MET A 1 5.69 51.95 21.58
CA MET A 1 4.79 51.59 20.46
C MET A 1 5.52 50.57 19.59
N PHE A 2 5.04 49.33 19.60
CA PHE A 2 5.65 48.16 18.96
C PHE A 2 5.68 48.29 17.42
N ARG A 3 6.82 48.00 16.79
CA ARG A 3 6.91 47.68 15.37
C ARG A 3 7.84 46.48 15.16
N SER A 4 7.38 45.58 14.29
CA SER A 4 8.14 44.61 13.51
C SER A 4 8.58 43.30 14.16
N LEU A 5 7.70 42.30 14.08
CA LEU A 5 8.05 40.87 14.07
C LEU A 5 6.98 40.11 13.28
N LEU A 6 7.06 40.15 11.94
CA LEU A 6 6.15 39.40 11.05
C LEU A 6 6.70 39.34 9.62
N PHE A 7 7.88 38.76 9.38
CA PHE A 7 8.37 38.55 8.00
C PHE A 7 9.40 37.40 7.83
N LEU A 8 9.32 36.33 8.62
CA LEU A 8 10.24 35.17 8.47
C LEU A 8 9.56 33.84 8.09
N CYS A 9 8.23 33.76 8.07
CA CYS A 9 7.53 32.50 7.75
C CYS A 9 7.33 32.26 6.23
N GLY A 10 7.30 33.32 5.41
CA GLY A 10 7.03 33.21 3.96
C GLY A 10 8.20 32.70 3.13
N PHE A 11 9.44 33.04 3.51
CA PHE A 11 10.64 32.65 2.74
C PHE A 11 10.98 31.17 2.89
N ALA A 12 10.81 30.58 4.08
CA ALA A 12 11.10 29.15 4.29
C ALA A 12 10.16 28.26 3.46
N VAL A 13 8.88 28.60 3.38
CA VAL A 13 7.88 27.84 2.59
C VAL A 13 8.17 27.95 1.09
N ALA A 14 8.52 29.14 0.60
CA ALA A 14 8.87 29.37 -0.81
C ALA A 14 10.14 28.62 -1.23
N VAL A 15 11.16 28.57 -0.37
CA VAL A 15 12.42 27.85 -0.65
C VAL A 15 12.18 26.34 -0.69
N ILE A 16 11.41 25.78 0.25
CA ILE A 16 11.06 24.35 0.28
C ILE A 16 10.23 23.94 -0.95
N SER A 17 9.28 24.80 -1.38
CA SER A 17 8.52 24.60 -2.62
C SER A 17 9.43 24.55 -3.84
N SER A 18 10.36 25.51 -3.98
CA SER A 18 11.27 25.57 -5.13
C SER A 18 12.20 24.36 -5.24
N GLU A 19 12.60 23.78 -4.10
CA GLU A 19 13.44 22.59 -4.05
C GLU A 19 12.65 21.31 -4.32
N LEU A 20 11.40 21.21 -3.85
CA LEU A 20 10.47 20.13 -4.20
C LEU A 20 10.15 20.13 -5.70
N ASP A 21 9.91 21.31 -6.28
CA ASP A 21 9.64 21.45 -7.72
C ASP A 21 10.86 21.03 -8.55
N ARG A 22 12.06 21.41 -8.10
CA ARG A 22 13.31 20.97 -8.73
C ARG A 22 13.52 19.45 -8.60
N HIS A 23 13.20 18.85 -7.46
CA HIS A 23 13.27 17.40 -7.26
C HIS A 23 12.22 16.65 -8.11
N TRP A 24 11.03 17.22 -8.27
CA TRP A 24 9.99 16.72 -9.16
C TRP A 24 10.46 16.69 -10.62
N ASP A 25 11.10 17.76 -11.08
CA ASP A 25 11.70 17.81 -12.41
C ASP A 25 12.88 16.84 -12.57
N LEU A 26 13.70 16.66 -11.52
CA LEU A 26 14.79 15.68 -11.52
C LEU A 26 14.29 14.23 -11.58
N TRP A 27 13.18 13.92 -10.91
CA TRP A 27 12.55 12.60 -10.97
C TRP A 27 11.95 12.30 -12.34
N LYS A 28 11.25 13.27 -12.93
CA LYS A 28 10.80 13.19 -14.34
C LYS A 28 11.99 12.97 -15.27
N LYS A 29 13.12 13.64 -15.00
CA LYS A 29 14.38 13.46 -15.74
C LYS A 29 15.01 12.07 -15.53
N MET A 30 14.91 11.48 -14.35
CA MET A 30 15.46 10.15 -14.04
C MET A 30 14.63 9.03 -14.69
N HIS A 31 13.30 9.17 -14.74
CA HIS A 31 12.40 8.20 -15.38
C HIS A 31 12.07 8.56 -16.85
N LYS A 32 12.96 9.34 -17.48
CA LYS A 32 12.84 10.03 -18.79
C LYS A 32 12.32 9.23 -19.97
N LYS A 33 12.52 7.90 -20.00
CA LYS A 33 12.09 7.06 -21.13
C LYS A 33 10.61 6.64 -21.07
N VAL A 34 9.98 6.67 -19.90
CA VAL A 34 8.62 6.13 -19.71
C VAL A 34 7.56 7.23 -19.69
N TYR A 35 7.90 8.44 -19.22
CA TYR A 35 6.91 9.47 -18.85
C TYR A 35 7.04 10.81 -19.61
N SER A 36 7.86 10.88 -20.67
CA SER A 36 8.22 12.14 -21.34
C SER A 36 7.08 12.91 -22.02
N ARG A 37 5.87 12.33 -22.09
CA ARG A 37 4.68 12.93 -22.69
C ARG A 37 3.48 13.03 -21.74
N GLN A 38 3.64 12.64 -20.47
CA GLN A 38 2.51 12.54 -19.53
C GLN A 38 2.40 13.77 -18.61
N THR A 39 1.18 14.20 -18.33
CA THR A 39 0.86 15.22 -17.33
C THR A 39 1.15 14.72 -15.90
N THR A 40 1.28 15.63 -14.93
CA THR A 40 1.48 15.26 -13.52
C THR A 40 0.37 14.34 -12.98
N GLU A 41 -0.87 14.52 -13.43
CA GLU A 41 -2.00 13.67 -13.05
C GLU A 41 -1.97 12.30 -13.75
N GLU A 42 -1.48 12.23 -14.99
CA GLU A 42 -1.21 10.95 -15.67
C GLU A 42 -0.07 10.18 -15.01
N ILE A 43 0.97 10.86 -14.51
CA ILE A 43 2.06 10.24 -13.75
C ILE A 43 1.55 9.72 -12.40
N LYS A 44 0.74 10.52 -11.67
CA LYS A 44 0.12 10.06 -10.41
C LYS A 44 -0.80 8.86 -10.65
N GLY A 45 -1.68 8.93 -11.65
CA GLY A 45 -2.56 7.84 -12.05
C GLY A 45 -1.84 6.60 -12.62
N ALA A 46 -0.61 6.76 -13.14
CA ALA A 46 0.21 5.64 -13.59
C ALA A 46 0.96 4.94 -12.44
N LEU A 47 1.19 5.63 -11.31
CA LEU A 47 1.92 5.11 -10.15
C LEU A 47 1.01 4.64 -9.02
N THR A 48 -0.23 5.11 -8.98
CA THR A 48 -1.25 4.68 -8.02
C THR A 48 -2.45 4.11 -8.77
N GLY A 49 -3.46 3.63 -8.06
CA GLY A 49 -4.62 2.97 -8.69
C GLY A 49 -5.65 2.45 -7.71
N THR A 50 -5.62 2.89 -6.46
CA THR A 50 -6.67 2.51 -5.52
C THR A 50 -7.89 3.37 -5.80
N ILE A 51 -9.00 2.71 -6.11
CA ILE A 51 -10.32 3.34 -6.28
C ILE A 51 -11.22 2.75 -5.22
N VAL A 52 -11.62 3.57 -4.25
CA VAL A 52 -12.55 3.15 -3.18
C VAL A 52 -13.93 2.91 -3.82
N PRO A 53 -14.52 1.71 -3.70
CA PRO A 53 -15.85 1.43 -4.21
C PRO A 53 -16.91 2.30 -3.51
N SER A 54 -17.84 2.86 -4.27
CA SER A 54 -18.95 3.68 -3.71
C SER A 54 -19.93 2.85 -2.87
N ASP A 55 -20.03 1.56 -3.19
CA ASP A 55 -20.87 0.55 -2.57
C ASP A 55 -20.06 -0.36 -1.63
N LEU A 56 -18.92 0.12 -1.11
CA LEU A 56 -18.08 -0.67 -0.21
C LEU A 56 -18.86 -1.10 1.04
N GLU A 57 -19.33 -2.34 1.04
CA GLU A 57 -19.92 -2.97 2.20
C GLU A 57 -18.82 -3.30 3.20
N ARG A 58 -18.72 -2.48 4.25
CA ARG A 58 -17.93 -2.83 5.42
C ARG A 58 -18.70 -3.93 6.16
N GLY A 59 -18.29 -5.18 5.92
CA GLY A 59 -18.75 -6.32 6.72
C GLY A 59 -18.55 -6.07 8.22
N PRO A 60 -19.06 -6.95 9.11
CA PRO A 60 -18.94 -6.77 10.54
C PRO A 60 -17.47 -6.55 10.91
N SER A 61 -17.20 -5.40 11.55
CA SER A 61 -15.85 -5.03 11.96
C SER A 61 -15.30 -6.14 12.85
N SER A 62 -14.23 -6.79 12.41
CA SER A 62 -13.56 -7.80 13.22
C SER A 62 -12.81 -7.08 14.33
N SER A 63 -13.42 -7.03 15.51
CA SER A 63 -12.74 -6.55 16.71
C SER A 63 -11.63 -7.53 17.04
N VAL A 64 -10.37 -7.09 16.91
CA VAL A 64 -9.23 -7.90 17.31
C VAL A 64 -9.17 -7.86 18.84
N THR A 65 -9.65 -8.92 19.50
CA THR A 65 -9.58 -9.03 20.96
C THR A 65 -8.12 -9.20 21.40
N VAL A 66 -7.61 -8.21 22.12
CA VAL A 66 -6.23 -8.18 22.64
C VAL A 66 -6.22 -8.77 24.05
N ASN A 67 -5.79 -10.03 24.17
CA ASN A 67 -5.69 -10.74 25.46
C ASN A 67 -4.35 -10.52 26.19
N SER A 68 -3.38 -9.87 25.55
CA SER A 68 -2.05 -9.59 26.12
C SER A 68 -1.47 -8.28 25.59
N SER A 69 -0.46 -7.71 26.27
CA SER A 69 0.20 -6.51 25.77
C SER A 69 0.83 -6.76 24.40
N LEU A 70 0.47 -5.93 23.40
CA LEU A 70 1.08 -5.95 22.07
C LEU A 70 2.57 -5.60 22.17
N PRO A 71 3.44 -6.17 21.32
CA PRO A 71 4.85 -5.80 21.29
C PRO A 71 5.01 -4.30 20.99
N VAL A 72 6.12 -3.72 21.45
CA VAL A 72 6.43 -2.30 21.22
C VAL A 72 6.75 -2.04 19.75
N SER A 73 7.47 -2.97 19.12
CA SER A 73 7.81 -2.99 17.71
C SER A 73 7.58 -4.37 17.11
N LEU A 74 7.23 -4.39 15.83
CA LEU A 74 6.98 -5.59 15.05
C LEU A 74 7.51 -5.36 13.64
N ASP A 75 8.20 -6.35 13.08
CA ASP A 75 8.60 -6.37 11.68
C ASP A 75 8.38 -7.79 11.12
N TRP A 76 7.43 -7.93 10.19
CA TRP A 76 7.15 -9.23 9.58
C TRP A 76 8.22 -9.69 8.58
N ARG A 77 9.15 -8.80 8.18
CA ARG A 77 10.32 -9.19 7.36
C ARG A 77 11.22 -10.16 8.12
N ASP A 78 11.49 -9.87 9.40
CA ASP A 78 12.33 -10.70 10.28
C ASP A 78 11.74 -12.09 10.56
N LYS A 79 10.44 -12.27 10.30
CA LYS A 79 9.73 -13.54 10.48
C LYS A 79 9.45 -14.25 9.15
N GLY A 80 9.89 -13.68 8.03
CA GLY A 80 9.72 -14.26 6.70
C GLY A 80 8.27 -14.30 6.22
N LEU A 81 7.41 -13.39 6.68
CA LEU A 81 6.01 -13.24 6.23
C LEU A 81 5.86 -12.23 5.08
N VAL A 82 6.97 -11.70 4.57
CA VAL A 82 6.98 -10.64 3.55
C VAL A 82 7.89 -11.09 2.41
N THR A 83 7.35 -11.16 1.20
CA THR A 83 8.13 -11.41 -0.02
C THR A 83 8.98 -10.19 -0.40
N GLU A 84 9.84 -10.33 -1.41
CA GLU A 84 10.60 -9.23 -2.00
C GLU A 84 9.71 -8.07 -2.49
N VAL A 85 10.25 -6.85 -2.48
CA VAL A 85 9.59 -5.67 -3.06
C VAL A 85 9.45 -5.83 -4.58
N LYS A 86 8.27 -5.51 -5.09
CA LYS A 86 7.92 -5.61 -6.52
C LYS A 86 7.81 -4.24 -7.18
N MET A 87 7.69 -4.21 -8.50
CA MET A 87 7.59 -3.00 -9.32
C MET A 87 6.32 -3.03 -10.19
N GLN A 88 5.34 -2.16 -9.89
CA GLN A 88 4.13 -2.02 -10.71
C GLN A 88 4.36 -1.24 -12.00
N GLY A 89 5.38 -0.37 -12.05
CA GLY A 89 5.65 0.49 -13.20
C GLY A 89 4.51 1.49 -13.48
N SER A 90 4.17 1.68 -14.76
CA SER A 90 3.16 2.64 -15.22
C SER A 90 1.72 2.09 -15.24
N CYS A 91 1.46 1.03 -14.47
CA CYS A 91 0.14 0.42 -14.34
C CYS A 91 -0.41 0.73 -12.95
N GLY A 92 -1.64 1.25 -12.88
CA GLY A 92 -2.33 1.54 -11.63
C GLY A 92 -2.85 0.27 -10.93
N SER A 93 -1.94 -0.65 -10.62
CA SER A 93 -2.23 -1.94 -10.01
C SER A 93 -1.74 -2.07 -8.57
N CYS A 94 -1.50 -0.96 -7.87
CA CYS A 94 -1.09 -0.96 -6.46
C CYS A 94 -2.06 -1.76 -5.57
N TRP A 95 -3.37 -1.71 -5.87
CA TRP A 95 -4.41 -2.50 -5.21
C TRP A 95 -4.15 -4.01 -5.33
N ALA A 96 -3.66 -4.48 -6.48
CA ALA A 96 -3.35 -5.89 -6.71
C ALA A 96 -2.11 -6.32 -5.92
N PHE A 97 -1.06 -5.49 -5.90
CA PHE A 97 0.15 -5.76 -5.11
C PHE A 97 -0.12 -5.73 -3.60
N SER A 98 -0.95 -4.79 -3.14
CA SER A 98 -1.39 -4.72 -1.74
C SER A 98 -2.16 -5.98 -1.33
N ALA A 99 -3.12 -6.43 -2.16
CA ALA A 99 -3.89 -7.64 -1.89
C ALA A 99 -3.01 -8.90 -1.91
N VAL A 100 -2.16 -9.05 -2.94
CA VAL A 100 -1.20 -10.17 -3.03
C VAL A 100 -0.29 -10.21 -1.80
N GLY A 101 0.27 -9.07 -1.38
CA GLY A 101 1.17 -9.05 -0.22
C GLY A 101 0.50 -9.53 1.08
N ALA A 102 -0.80 -9.24 1.27
CA ALA A 102 -1.54 -9.75 2.42
C ALA A 102 -1.85 -11.25 2.29
N LEU A 103 -2.19 -11.73 1.09
CA LEU A 103 -2.38 -13.16 0.81
C LEU A 103 -1.08 -13.96 1.02
N GLU A 104 0.06 -13.44 0.58
CA GLU A 104 1.39 -14.05 0.78
C GLU A 104 1.72 -14.18 2.27
N GLY A 105 1.44 -13.14 3.07
CA GLY A 105 1.62 -13.17 4.51
C GLY A 105 0.74 -14.22 5.19
N GLN A 106 -0.52 -14.34 4.78
CA GLN A 106 -1.41 -15.39 5.29
C GLN A 106 -0.98 -16.79 4.83
N LEU A 107 -0.51 -16.95 3.59
CA LEU A 107 0.00 -18.22 3.06
C LEU A 107 1.15 -18.73 3.91
N LYS A 108 2.12 -17.85 4.18
CA LYS A 108 3.24 -18.19 5.05
C LYS A 108 2.77 -18.58 6.44
N LYS A 109 1.82 -17.85 7.00
CA LYS A 109 1.34 -18.10 8.36
C LYS A 109 0.57 -19.41 8.50
N SER A 110 -0.23 -19.79 7.50
CA SER A 110 -1.07 -20.99 7.54
C SER A 110 -0.32 -22.26 7.10
N THR A 111 0.59 -22.15 6.13
CA THR A 111 1.28 -23.31 5.53
C THR A 111 2.75 -23.42 5.88
N GLY A 112 3.37 -22.35 6.40
CA GLY A 112 4.81 -22.26 6.56
C GLY A 112 5.58 -21.93 5.28
N ILE A 113 4.92 -21.82 4.12
CA ILE A 113 5.55 -21.57 2.82
C ILE A 113 5.40 -20.09 2.44
N LEU A 114 6.53 -19.41 2.18
CA LEU A 114 6.52 -18.07 1.61
C LEU A 114 6.65 -18.21 0.09
N MET A 115 5.63 -17.79 -0.66
CA MET A 115 5.62 -17.86 -2.12
C MET A 115 5.10 -16.55 -2.68
N SER A 116 5.71 -16.05 -3.75
CA SER A 116 5.16 -14.89 -4.48
C SER A 116 3.90 -15.27 -5.24
N LEU A 117 2.82 -14.51 -5.07
CA LEU A 117 1.55 -14.71 -5.75
C LEU A 117 1.35 -13.71 -6.90
N SER A 118 0.56 -14.09 -7.90
CA SER A 118 0.44 -13.32 -9.13
C SER A 118 -0.45 -12.08 -8.98
N SER A 119 0.17 -10.89 -8.93
CA SER A 119 -0.58 -9.63 -9.08
C SER A 119 -1.19 -9.51 -10.48
N GLN A 120 -0.59 -10.11 -11.51
CA GLN A 120 -1.13 -10.09 -12.88
C GLN A 120 -2.44 -10.87 -13.00
N ASN A 121 -2.55 -12.00 -12.30
CA ASN A 121 -3.79 -12.77 -12.22
C ASN A 121 -4.93 -11.87 -11.72
N LEU A 122 -4.70 -11.07 -10.68
CA LEU A 122 -5.71 -10.11 -10.20
C LEU A 122 -6.02 -9.04 -11.24
N VAL A 123 -4.99 -8.43 -11.85
CA VAL A 123 -5.14 -7.38 -12.87
C VAL A 123 -6.00 -7.84 -14.05
N ASP A 124 -5.83 -9.08 -14.50
CA ASP A 124 -6.52 -9.60 -15.68
C ASP A 124 -7.90 -10.18 -15.36
N CYS A 125 -8.07 -10.81 -14.19
CA CYS A 125 -9.23 -11.66 -13.91
C CYS A 125 -10.29 -11.05 -12.98
N SER A 126 -9.91 -10.11 -12.10
CA SER A 126 -10.84 -9.62 -11.06
C SER A 126 -11.83 -8.54 -11.54
N ARG A 127 -11.94 -8.31 -12.86
CA ARG A 127 -12.77 -7.22 -13.40
C ARG A 127 -14.26 -7.36 -13.12
N LYS A 128 -14.77 -8.59 -13.14
CA LYS A 128 -16.18 -8.87 -12.81
C LYS A 128 -16.55 -8.53 -11.36
N TYR A 129 -15.54 -8.25 -10.53
CA TYR A 129 -15.68 -7.93 -9.11
C TYR A 129 -15.45 -6.43 -8.84
N GLY A 130 -15.45 -5.57 -9.86
CA GLY A 130 -15.34 -4.12 -9.71
C GLY A 130 -13.93 -3.54 -9.90
N ASN A 131 -12.93 -4.36 -10.22
CA ASN A 131 -11.58 -3.88 -10.56
C ASN A 131 -11.45 -3.55 -12.05
N HIS A 132 -10.51 -2.67 -12.40
CA HIS A 132 -10.32 -2.16 -13.75
C HIS A 132 -8.90 -2.37 -14.28
N GLY A 133 -8.20 -3.39 -13.77
CA GLY A 133 -6.83 -3.73 -14.18
C GLY A 133 -5.86 -2.59 -13.86
N CYS A 134 -5.16 -2.07 -14.88
CA CYS A 134 -4.27 -0.93 -14.74
C CYS A 134 -4.98 0.42 -14.55
N ASN A 135 -6.31 0.48 -14.75
CA ASN A 135 -7.09 1.70 -14.50
C ASN A 135 -7.59 1.77 -13.05
N GLY A 136 -7.06 0.91 -12.17
CA GLY A 136 -7.35 0.92 -10.75
C GLY A 136 -8.31 -0.15 -10.28
N GLY A 137 -8.48 -0.23 -8.96
CA GLY A 137 -9.25 -1.26 -8.28
C GLY A 137 -9.08 -1.17 -6.76
N PHE A 138 -9.55 -2.19 -6.06
CA PHE A 138 -9.56 -2.23 -4.61
C PHE A 138 -9.23 -3.63 -4.08
N MET A 139 -8.63 -3.68 -2.88
CA MET A 139 -8.09 -4.92 -2.32
C MET A 139 -9.19 -5.92 -1.96
N THR A 140 -10.32 -5.47 -1.41
CA THR A 140 -11.45 -6.37 -1.08
C THR A 140 -12.07 -7.02 -2.31
N ASN A 141 -12.20 -6.28 -3.42
CA ASN A 141 -12.63 -6.83 -4.71
C ASN A 141 -11.66 -7.90 -5.24
N ALA A 142 -10.36 -7.70 -5.01
CA ALA A 142 -9.36 -8.71 -5.33
C ALA A 142 -9.51 -9.97 -4.46
N PHE A 143 -9.70 -9.83 -3.15
CA PHE A 143 -9.98 -10.97 -2.26
C PHE A 143 -11.28 -11.68 -2.65
N GLN A 144 -12.33 -10.93 -2.97
CA GLN A 144 -13.61 -11.48 -3.42
C GLN A 144 -13.47 -12.29 -4.70
N TYR A 145 -12.63 -11.86 -5.64
CA TYR A 145 -12.24 -12.65 -6.80
C TYR A 145 -11.58 -13.96 -6.38
N VAL A 146 -10.53 -13.93 -5.54
CA VAL A 146 -9.80 -15.14 -5.12
C VAL A 146 -10.73 -16.16 -4.47
N ILE A 147 -11.62 -15.72 -3.56
CA ILE A 147 -12.63 -16.57 -2.90
C ILE A 147 -13.51 -17.28 -3.94
N ARG A 148 -14.04 -16.52 -4.93
CA ARG A 148 -14.99 -17.07 -5.92
C ARG A 148 -14.30 -17.88 -7.01
N ASN A 149 -13.07 -17.52 -7.34
CA ASN A 149 -12.21 -18.24 -8.26
C ASN A 149 -11.63 -19.52 -7.64
N GLN A 150 -11.74 -19.66 -6.31
CA GLN A 150 -11.16 -20.76 -5.53
C GLN A 150 -9.65 -20.86 -5.68
N GLY A 151 -8.98 -19.71 -5.80
CA GLY A 151 -7.53 -19.67 -5.85
C GLY A 151 -6.95 -18.48 -6.61
N ILE A 152 -5.64 -18.37 -6.50
CA ILE A 152 -4.77 -17.44 -7.23
C ILE A 152 -3.48 -18.17 -7.62
N ASP A 153 -2.98 -17.89 -8.82
CA ASP A 153 -1.73 -18.48 -9.31
C ASP A 153 -0.49 -17.88 -8.63
N SER A 154 0.61 -18.64 -8.64
CA SER A 154 1.93 -18.10 -8.29
C SER A 154 2.39 -17.02 -9.28
N ASP A 155 3.23 -16.08 -8.82
CA ASP A 155 3.88 -15.09 -9.69
C ASP A 155 4.74 -15.74 -10.77
N ALA A 156 5.35 -16.90 -10.47
CA ALA A 156 6.17 -17.64 -11.42
C ALA A 156 5.34 -18.23 -12.59
N ALA A 157 4.15 -18.76 -12.29
CA ALA A 157 3.27 -19.33 -13.31
C ALA A 157 2.50 -18.25 -14.10
N TYR A 158 2.22 -17.11 -13.47
CA TYR A 158 1.53 -15.98 -14.11
C TYR A 158 2.29 -14.67 -13.83
N PRO A 159 3.42 -14.41 -14.54
CA PRO A 159 4.27 -13.26 -14.27
C PRO A 159 3.60 -11.91 -14.56
N TYR A 160 4.02 -10.89 -13.81
CA TYR A 160 3.61 -9.51 -14.02
C TYR A 160 4.14 -8.90 -15.31
N THR A 161 3.25 -8.25 -16.07
CA THR A 161 3.54 -7.65 -17.38
C THR A 161 3.32 -6.14 -17.43
N GLY A 162 2.84 -5.53 -16.34
CA GLY A 162 2.62 -4.08 -16.27
C GLY A 162 1.53 -3.56 -17.21
N LYS A 163 0.67 -4.44 -17.72
CA LYS A 163 -0.45 -4.08 -18.61
C LYS A 163 -1.61 -5.04 -18.43
N ARG A 164 -2.80 -4.60 -18.80
CA ARG A 164 -3.99 -5.46 -18.85
C ARG A 164 -3.85 -6.48 -19.99
N GLY A 165 -4.03 -7.76 -19.66
CA GLY A 165 -4.13 -8.88 -20.59
C GLY A 165 -5.51 -9.55 -20.56
N GLN A 166 -5.60 -10.69 -21.24
CA GLN A 166 -6.70 -11.63 -21.04
C GLN A 166 -6.47 -12.40 -19.73
N CYS A 167 -7.54 -12.81 -19.05
CA CYS A 167 -7.42 -13.67 -17.87
C CYS A 167 -6.90 -15.05 -18.27
N ARG A 168 -5.78 -15.47 -17.70
CA ARG A 168 -5.10 -16.75 -17.96
C ARG A 168 -4.94 -17.62 -16.71
N TYR A 169 -5.81 -17.45 -15.71
CA TYR A 169 -5.78 -18.26 -14.50
C TYR A 169 -5.80 -19.75 -14.87
N ASN A 170 -4.92 -20.53 -14.26
CA ASN A 170 -4.87 -21.97 -14.47
C ASN A 170 -4.87 -22.71 -13.13
N PRO A 171 -5.94 -23.47 -12.79
CA PRO A 171 -6.03 -24.22 -11.54
C PRO A 171 -4.84 -25.16 -11.25
N GLN A 172 -4.11 -25.61 -12.29
CA GLN A 172 -2.90 -26.42 -12.11
C GLN A 172 -1.74 -25.67 -11.43
N TYR A 173 -1.74 -24.34 -11.48
CA TYR A 173 -0.71 -23.49 -10.91
C TYR A 173 -1.20 -22.65 -9.72
N MET A 174 -2.37 -23.00 -9.18
CA MET A 174 -2.93 -22.39 -7.98
C MET A 174 -1.94 -22.54 -6.82
N ALA A 175 -1.60 -21.40 -6.22
CA ALA A 175 -0.58 -21.30 -5.17
C ALA A 175 -1.16 -20.92 -3.81
N ALA A 176 -2.31 -20.25 -3.79
CA ALA A 176 -3.02 -19.89 -2.58
C ALA A 176 -4.52 -19.77 -2.85
N ASN A 177 -5.31 -19.83 -1.78
CA ASN A 177 -6.72 -19.48 -1.77
C ASN A 177 -7.05 -18.74 -0.46
N CYS A 178 -8.20 -18.05 -0.43
CA CYS A 178 -8.77 -17.52 0.80
C CYS A 178 -10.26 -17.85 0.87
N SER A 179 -10.76 -18.08 2.09
CA SER A 179 -12.16 -18.40 2.36
C SER A 179 -13.02 -17.16 2.57
N SER A 180 -12.43 -16.09 3.12
CA SER A 180 -13.11 -14.80 3.36
C SER A 180 -12.10 -13.66 3.45
N TYR A 181 -12.57 -12.44 3.73
CA TYR A 181 -11.74 -11.30 4.09
C TYR A 181 -12.47 -10.47 5.17
N ALA A 182 -11.70 -9.67 5.91
CA ALA A 182 -12.24 -8.76 6.91
C ALA A 182 -11.68 -7.34 6.73
N MET A 183 -12.47 -6.37 7.18
CA MET A 183 -12.05 -4.97 7.30
C MET A 183 -11.91 -4.60 8.78
N LEU A 184 -10.90 -3.80 9.08
CA LEU A 184 -10.71 -3.24 10.42
C LEU A 184 -11.66 -2.04 10.65
N PRO A 185 -11.93 -1.69 11.91
CA PRO A 185 -12.64 -0.45 12.24
C PRO A 185 -11.98 0.76 11.57
N GLU A 186 -12.78 1.61 10.95
CA GLU A 186 -12.29 2.79 10.24
C GLU A 186 -11.59 3.76 11.21
N GLY A 187 -10.40 4.21 10.83
CA GLY A 187 -9.69 5.25 11.56
C GLY A 187 -9.02 4.76 12.85
N ASP A 188 -9.14 3.48 13.19
CA ASP A 188 -8.62 2.92 14.42
C ASP A 188 -7.16 2.45 14.26
N GLU A 189 -6.23 3.32 14.68
CA GLU A 189 -4.79 3.01 14.70
C GLU A 189 -4.44 1.86 15.67
N PHE A 190 -5.20 1.67 16.74
CA PHE A 190 -4.98 0.55 17.67
C PHE A 190 -5.43 -0.77 17.04
N ALA A 191 -6.56 -0.80 16.34
CA ALA A 191 -7.02 -1.98 15.64
C ALA A 191 -6.03 -2.43 14.55
N LEU A 192 -5.43 -1.50 13.79
CA LEU A 192 -4.35 -1.85 12.84
C LEU A 192 -3.14 -2.42 13.56
N LYS A 193 -2.73 -1.85 14.71
CA LYS A 193 -1.62 -2.38 15.51
C LYS A 193 -1.89 -3.81 16.00
N ALA A 194 -3.09 -4.05 16.50
CA ALA A 194 -3.53 -5.36 16.98
C ALA A 194 -3.60 -6.38 15.83
N ALA A 195 -4.18 -6.00 14.69
CA ALA A 195 -4.24 -6.84 13.51
C ALA A 195 -2.85 -7.20 12.99
N LEU A 196 -1.91 -6.25 12.93
CA LEU A 196 -0.53 -6.54 12.55
C LEU A 196 0.11 -7.56 13.50
N ALA A 197 -0.13 -7.46 14.81
CA ALA A 197 0.44 -8.38 15.78
C ALA A 197 -0.16 -9.80 15.73
N TYR A 198 -1.47 -9.93 15.57
CA TYR A 198 -2.16 -11.22 15.68
C TYR A 198 -2.50 -11.87 14.34
N ILE A 199 -2.67 -11.08 13.27
CA ILE A 199 -3.10 -11.57 11.96
C ILE A 199 -1.92 -11.70 11.00
N GLY A 200 -1.08 -10.67 10.84
CA GLY A 200 0.01 -10.66 9.87
C GLY A 200 0.08 -9.35 9.11
N PRO A 201 0.74 -9.31 7.94
CA PRO A 201 0.69 -8.15 7.04
C PRO A 201 -0.75 -7.77 6.63
N ILE A 202 -1.06 -6.48 6.62
CA ILE A 202 -2.41 -5.94 6.38
C ILE A 202 -2.39 -5.01 5.17
N SER A 203 -3.31 -5.23 4.23
CA SER A 203 -3.51 -4.31 3.10
C SER A 203 -4.12 -3.00 3.61
N VAL A 204 -3.52 -1.87 3.24
CA VAL A 204 -4.02 -0.54 3.60
C VAL A 204 -4.06 0.37 2.39
N ALA A 205 -4.94 1.37 2.42
CA ALA A 205 -4.94 2.45 1.44
C ALA A 205 -4.41 3.73 2.10
N ILE A 206 -3.61 4.47 1.36
CA ILE A 206 -3.05 5.74 1.80
C ILE A 206 -3.24 6.80 0.74
N ASP A 207 -3.11 8.03 1.19
CA ASP A 207 -2.97 9.17 0.33
C ASP A 207 -1.50 9.44 -0.03
N ALA A 208 -1.13 9.19 -1.29
CA ALA A 208 0.23 9.27 -1.80
C ALA A 208 0.47 10.47 -2.75
N SER A 209 -0.46 11.44 -2.86
CA SER A 209 -0.35 12.47 -3.91
C SER A 209 0.69 13.57 -3.64
N ARG A 210 1.38 13.55 -2.49
CA ARG A 210 2.31 14.59 -2.08
C ARG A 210 3.69 14.33 -2.68
N PRO A 211 4.40 15.36 -3.16
CA PRO A 211 5.77 15.17 -3.65
C PRO A 211 6.71 14.64 -2.55
N LYS A 212 6.49 15.02 -1.29
CA LYS A 212 7.26 14.48 -0.15
C LYS A 212 7.15 12.96 -0.02
N PHE A 213 6.00 12.37 -0.37
CA PHE A 213 5.82 10.92 -0.43
C PHE A 213 6.63 10.35 -1.60
N VAL A 214 6.47 10.91 -2.81
CA VAL A 214 7.18 10.44 -4.02
C VAL A 214 8.71 10.46 -3.84
N PHE A 215 9.24 11.47 -3.14
CA PHE A 215 10.66 11.65 -2.87
C PHE A 215 11.16 11.08 -1.56
N TYR A 216 10.34 10.29 -0.86
CA TYR A 216 10.76 9.66 0.36
C TYR A 216 12.02 8.79 0.15
N ARG A 217 12.91 8.81 1.14
CA ARG A 217 14.19 8.07 1.17
C ARG A 217 14.43 7.34 2.48
N HIS A 218 14.22 8.01 3.62
CA HIS A 218 14.48 7.44 4.94
C HIS A 218 13.77 8.23 6.04
N GLY A 219 13.75 7.69 7.26
CA GLY A 219 13.18 8.33 8.45
C GLY A 219 11.66 8.19 8.54
N VAL A 220 11.04 8.75 9.58
CA VAL A 220 9.57 8.72 9.71
C VAL A 220 8.92 9.80 8.84
N TYR A 221 8.16 9.37 7.84
CA TYR A 221 7.37 10.22 6.96
C TYR A 221 6.23 10.90 7.73
N THR A 222 6.33 12.22 7.83
CA THR A 222 5.30 13.11 8.37
C THR A 222 4.93 14.16 7.33
N ASP A 223 3.65 14.39 7.11
CA ASP A 223 3.17 15.44 6.21
C ASP A 223 1.79 15.90 6.67
N SER A 224 1.72 17.14 7.19
CA SER A 224 0.47 17.72 7.66
C SER A 224 -0.52 18.05 6.54
N THR A 225 -0.11 17.96 5.28
CA THR A 225 -0.96 18.19 4.10
C THR A 225 -1.54 16.89 3.52
N CYS A 226 -1.22 15.73 4.11
CA CYS A 226 -1.93 14.50 3.82
C CYS A 226 -3.43 14.66 4.09
N THR A 227 -4.24 14.12 3.20
CA THR A 227 -5.69 14.06 3.36
C THR A 227 -6.13 12.63 3.64
N HIS A 228 -7.43 12.44 3.80
CA HIS A 228 -8.07 11.13 3.91
C HIS A 228 -8.59 10.62 2.55
N ASN A 229 -8.29 11.34 1.46
CA ASN A 229 -8.63 10.94 0.10
C ASN A 229 -7.55 9.98 -0.42
N VAL A 230 -7.63 8.73 0.01
CA VAL A 230 -6.67 7.69 -0.35
C VAL A 230 -6.70 7.39 -1.85
N ASN A 231 -5.55 7.06 -2.42
CA ASN A 231 -5.38 6.79 -3.86
C ASN A 231 -4.36 5.70 -4.16
N HIS A 232 -3.62 5.23 -3.15
CA HIS A 232 -2.55 4.25 -3.30
C HIS A 232 -2.70 3.08 -2.34
N GLY A 233 -2.50 1.87 -2.83
CA GLY A 233 -2.67 0.61 -2.10
C GLY A 233 -1.31 0.08 -1.72
N VAL A 234 -1.07 -0.11 -0.43
CA VAL A 234 0.22 -0.54 0.12
C VAL A 234 0.00 -1.63 1.17
N LEU A 235 1.08 -2.22 1.68
CA LEU A 235 1.00 -3.27 2.68
C LEU A 235 1.68 -2.82 3.97
N ALA A 236 0.92 -2.71 5.05
CA ALA A 236 1.49 -2.55 6.37
C ALA A 236 2.09 -3.89 6.81
N VAL A 237 3.38 -3.91 7.16
CA VAL A 237 4.13 -5.13 7.52
C VAL A 237 4.71 -5.07 8.93
N GLY A 238 4.44 -3.98 9.65
CA GLY A 238 5.01 -3.80 10.98
C GLY A 238 4.77 -2.40 11.54
N TYR A 239 5.36 -2.14 12.68
CA TYR A 239 5.33 -0.85 13.36
C TYR A 239 6.49 -0.76 14.33
N GLY A 240 6.84 0.46 14.75
CA GLY A 240 7.87 0.68 15.75
C GLY A 240 7.92 2.11 16.22
N ASN A 241 9.05 2.47 16.81
CA ASN A 241 9.41 3.82 17.21
C ASN A 241 10.83 4.11 16.74
N GLU A 242 11.06 5.26 16.13
CA GLU A 242 12.38 5.72 15.75
C GLU A 242 12.61 7.11 16.36
N ARG A 243 13.55 7.21 17.30
CA ARG A 243 13.92 8.49 17.95
C ARG A 243 12.72 9.26 18.53
N GLY A 244 11.78 8.54 19.15
CA GLY A 244 10.58 9.14 19.74
C GLY A 244 9.41 9.32 18.75
N HIS A 245 9.58 8.91 17.49
CA HIS A 245 8.53 8.96 16.48
C HIS A 245 7.97 7.57 16.20
N ASP A 246 6.72 7.36 16.60
CA ASP A 246 5.95 6.16 16.27
C ASP A 246 5.70 6.06 14.75
N TYR A 247 5.89 4.87 14.20
CA TYR A 247 5.67 4.62 12.77
C TYR A 247 4.96 3.29 12.48
N TRP A 248 4.33 3.25 11.32
CA TRP A 248 3.93 2.07 10.55
C TRP A 248 5.04 1.73 9.57
N LEU A 249 5.46 0.47 9.51
CA LEU A 249 6.37 -0.02 8.47
C LEU A 249 5.55 -0.49 7.29
N VAL A 250 5.74 0.15 6.14
CA VAL A 250 4.88 -0.04 4.97
C VAL A 250 5.73 -0.45 3.76
N LYS A 251 5.37 -1.58 3.15
CA LYS A 251 5.93 -2.07 1.89
C LYS A 251 5.23 -1.37 0.72
N ASN A 252 6.01 -0.77 -0.17
CA ASN A 252 5.51 -0.15 -1.40
C ASN A 252 5.68 -1.10 -2.61
N SER A 253 5.11 -0.73 -3.75
CA SER A 253 5.15 -1.46 -5.03
C SER A 253 5.88 -0.70 -6.14
N TRP A 254 6.79 0.21 -5.76
CA TRP A 254 7.56 1.06 -6.69
C TRP A 254 9.03 0.62 -6.80
N GLY A 255 9.32 -0.64 -6.49
CA GLY A 255 10.66 -1.21 -6.50
C GLY A 255 11.55 -0.80 -5.34
N VAL A 256 12.68 -1.51 -5.22
CA VAL A 256 13.65 -1.36 -4.12
C VAL A 256 14.36 0.00 -4.09
N ASN A 257 14.38 0.74 -5.20
CA ASN A 257 15.02 2.06 -5.27
C ASN A 257 14.14 3.19 -4.71
N TYR A 258 12.89 2.89 -4.36
CA TYR A 258 12.02 3.84 -3.68
C TYR A 258 12.24 3.76 -2.16
N GLY A 259 12.30 4.91 -1.48
CA GLY A 259 12.35 4.93 -0.02
C GLY A 259 13.56 4.19 0.55
N ASP A 260 13.30 3.47 1.63
CA ASP A 260 14.26 2.65 2.36
C ASP A 260 14.12 1.21 1.87
N GLU A 261 14.85 0.86 0.80
CA GLU A 261 14.81 -0.45 0.13
C GLU A 261 13.40 -0.90 -0.33
N GLY A 262 12.59 0.05 -0.78
CA GLY A 262 11.21 -0.18 -1.22
C GLY A 262 10.16 -0.01 -0.12
N TYR A 263 10.59 0.36 1.09
CA TYR A 263 9.71 0.59 2.24
C TYR A 263 9.63 2.07 2.60
N ILE A 264 8.59 2.40 3.38
CA ILE A 264 8.41 3.70 4.01
C ILE A 264 7.95 3.53 5.45
N LYS A 265 8.52 4.31 6.37
CA LYS A 265 8.03 4.45 7.74
C LYS A 265 7.03 5.59 7.78
N MET A 266 5.73 5.31 7.82
CA MET A 266 4.68 6.35 7.90
C MET A 266 4.34 6.65 9.34
N ALA A 267 4.10 7.91 9.70
CA ALA A 267 3.81 8.27 11.08
C ALA A 267 2.56 7.54 11.63
N ARG A 268 2.69 7.01 12.85
CA ARG A 268 1.64 6.33 13.62
C ARG A 268 1.26 7.16 14.84
N ASN A 269 0.04 7.01 15.32
CA ASN A 269 -0.57 7.79 16.41
C ASN A 269 -0.57 9.29 16.10
N ARG A 270 -0.94 9.64 14.86
CA ARG A 270 -0.87 11.02 14.34
C ARG A 270 -2.15 11.40 13.61
N ARG A 271 -3.29 11.13 14.24
CA ARG A 271 -4.64 11.42 13.71
C ARG A 271 -4.86 10.73 12.36
N ASN A 272 -4.47 9.45 12.26
CA ASN A 272 -4.61 8.67 11.03
C ASN A 272 -3.98 9.34 9.80
N GLN A 273 -2.72 9.77 9.92
CA GLN A 273 -2.03 10.54 8.89
C GLN A 273 -2.09 9.81 7.52
N CYS A 274 -2.54 10.53 6.49
CA CYS A 274 -2.74 10.02 5.12
C CYS A 274 -3.83 8.93 4.99
N GLY A 275 -4.70 8.78 5.99
CA GLY A 275 -5.84 7.86 5.97
C GLY A 275 -5.48 6.38 6.07
N ILE A 276 -4.28 6.04 6.57
CA ILE A 276 -3.73 4.67 6.57
C ILE A 276 -4.64 3.61 7.22
N THR A 277 -5.50 3.98 8.17
CA THR A 277 -6.45 3.07 8.83
C THR A 277 -7.90 3.19 8.34
N LEU A 278 -8.18 3.94 7.27
CA LEU A 278 -9.56 4.09 6.76
C LEU A 278 -10.08 2.84 6.02
N TYR A 279 -9.16 2.12 5.38
CA TYR A 279 -9.48 0.99 4.51
C TYR A 279 -8.54 -0.20 4.74
N ALA A 280 -8.15 -0.41 5.99
CA ALA A 280 -7.33 -1.55 6.35
C ALA A 280 -8.14 -2.85 6.27
N CYS A 281 -7.61 -3.84 5.53
CA CYS A 281 -8.28 -5.11 5.29
C CYS A 281 -7.27 -6.25 5.11
N TYR A 282 -7.73 -7.48 5.32
CA TYR A 282 -6.89 -8.67 5.19
C TYR A 282 -7.72 -9.89 4.73
N PRO A 283 -7.12 -10.80 3.95
CA PRO A 283 -7.75 -12.07 3.61
C PRO A 283 -7.67 -13.05 4.78
N ILE A 284 -8.56 -14.02 4.80
CA ILE A 284 -8.58 -15.14 5.75
C ILE A 284 -8.46 -16.41 4.93
N MET A 285 -7.45 -17.23 5.21
CA MET A 285 -7.26 -18.53 4.56
C MET A 285 -8.20 -19.55 5.17
#